data_AF-A0A453KT61-F1
#
_entry.id   AF-A0A453KT61-F1
#
_cell.length_a   1.000
_cell.length_b   1.000
_cell.length_c   1.000
_cell.angle_alpha   90.00
_cell.angle_beta   90.00
_cell.angle_gamma   90.00
#
_symmetry.space_group_name_H-M   'P 1'
#
loop_
_entity.id
_entity.type
_entity.pdbx_description
1 polymer ?
#
loop_
_entity_poly.entity_id
_entity_poly.type
_entity_poly.pdbx_seq_one_letter_code
_entity_poly.pdbx_strand_id
1 'polypeptide(L)'
;MCLSSTLSKLDNTISFFHDAYSCYEDYLAASFPFGLYKQIFLPSEMVVSPTSFGASTCIFSADILNDEKVIDQIIGTRIKLAYALARQWFGIYTSAEEPNDGNYIYLLDHMWYYLCR
;
A
#
# COMPACT_ATOMS: atom_id res chain seq x y z
N MET A 1 9.86 -7.03 2.90
CA MET A 1 11.33 -7.19 2.94
C MET A 1 11.97 -5.81 2.98
N CYS A 2 12.87 -5.57 3.93
CA CYS A 2 13.67 -4.34 4.02
C CYS A 2 15.12 -4.70 4.34
N LEU A 3 16.04 -3.72 4.28
CA LEU A 3 17.40 -3.91 4.80
C LEU A 3 17.38 -4.13 6.32
N SER A 4 18.32 -4.92 6.82
CA SER A 4 18.38 -5.35 8.22
C SER A 4 18.44 -4.19 9.23
N SER A 5 19.01 -3.05 8.83
CA SER A 5 19.14 -1.86 9.69
C SER A 5 17.81 -1.12 9.93
N THR A 6 16.74 -1.44 9.20
CA THR A 6 15.43 -0.77 9.30
C THR A 6 14.29 -1.68 9.76
N LEU A 7 14.60 -2.90 10.24
CA LEU A 7 13.60 -3.89 10.68
C LEU A 7 12.67 -3.38 11.80
N SER A 8 13.18 -2.63 12.78
CA SER A 8 12.35 -2.11 13.88
C SER A 8 11.29 -1.10 13.39
N LYS A 9 11.65 -0.26 12.42
CA LYS A 9 10.71 0.67 11.78
C LYS A 9 9.71 -0.09 10.90
N LEU A 10 10.17 -1.15 10.23
CA LEU A 10 9.30 -1.99 9.41
C LEU A 10 8.15 -2.57 10.23
N ASP A 11 8.43 -3.19 11.39
CA ASP A 11 7.39 -3.79 12.24
C ASP A 11 6.31 -2.78 12.62
N ASN A 12 6.70 -1.57 13.01
CA ASN A 12 5.76 -0.49 13.32
C ASN A 12 4.91 -0.11 12.11
N THR A 13 5.55 0.03 10.95
CA THR A 13 4.89 0.38 9.69
C THR A 13 3.90 -0.69 9.22
N ILE A 14 4.23 -1.98 9.34
CA ILE A 14 3.39 -3.07 8.83
C ILE A 14 2.38 -3.61 9.83
N SER A 15 2.47 -3.25 11.11
CA SER A 15 1.61 -3.76 12.19
C SER A 15 0.10 -3.67 11.87
N PHE A 16 -0.35 -2.56 11.28
CA PHE A 16 -1.75 -2.33 10.91
C PHE A 16 -2.19 -3.06 9.63
N PHE A 17 -1.22 -3.57 8.86
CA PHE A 17 -1.47 -3.98 7.48
C PHE A 17 -2.37 -5.20 7.39
N HIS A 18 -2.29 -6.09 8.38
CA HIS A 18 -3.18 -7.25 8.49
C HIS A 18 -4.64 -6.79 8.63
N ASP A 19 -4.92 -5.82 9.51
CA ASP A 19 -6.27 -5.30 9.72
C ASP A 19 -6.82 -4.64 8.46
N ALA A 20 -5.98 -3.85 7.77
CA ALA A 20 -6.37 -3.26 6.49
C ALA A 20 -6.69 -4.34 5.43
N TYR A 21 -5.87 -5.39 5.35
CA TYR A 21 -6.09 -6.50 4.43
C TYR A 21 -7.40 -7.25 4.70
N SER A 22 -7.66 -7.61 5.97
CA SER A 22 -8.93 -8.25 6.34
C SER A 22 -10.14 -7.36 6.04
N CYS A 23 -10.03 -6.05 6.30
CA CYS A 23 -11.09 -5.10 5.99
C CYS A 23 -11.42 -5.07 4.49
N TYR A 24 -10.41 -5.14 3.60
CA TYR A 24 -10.64 -5.23 2.16
C TYR A 24 -11.30 -6.55 1.74
N GLU A 25 -10.86 -7.69 2.29
CA GLU A 25 -11.49 -8.99 1.98
C GLU A 25 -12.97 -9.02 2.41
N ASP A 26 -13.27 -8.54 3.61
CA ASP A 26 -14.63 -8.47 4.14
C ASP A 26 -15.52 -7.51 3.34
N TYR A 27 -15.01 -6.31 3.01
CA TYR A 27 -15.77 -5.31 2.27
C TYR A 27 -16.04 -5.71 0.82
N LEU A 28 -15.04 -6.25 0.14
CA LEU A 28 -15.18 -6.69 -1.25
C LEU A 28 -15.91 -8.02 -1.37
N ALA A 29 -16.11 -8.74 -0.25
CA ALA A 29 -16.59 -10.11 -0.22
C ALA A 29 -15.81 -11.02 -1.20
N ALA A 30 -14.50 -10.76 -1.35
CA ALA A 30 -13.64 -11.38 -2.33
C ALA A 30 -12.22 -11.56 -1.79
N SER A 31 -11.68 -12.77 -1.94
CA SER A 31 -10.31 -13.07 -1.55
C SER A 31 -9.28 -12.30 -2.39
N PHE A 32 -8.09 -12.08 -1.83
CA PHE A 32 -7.02 -11.43 -2.56
C PHE A 32 -6.65 -12.17 -3.86
N PRO A 33 -6.58 -11.47 -4.99
CA PRO A 33 -6.63 -12.13 -6.29
C PRO A 33 -5.34 -12.80 -6.75
N PHE A 34 -4.20 -12.54 -6.10
CA PHE A 34 -2.91 -13.14 -6.47
C PHE A 34 -2.39 -14.18 -5.47
N GLY A 35 -3.19 -14.56 -4.46
CA GLY A 35 -2.84 -15.57 -3.45
C GLY A 35 -1.73 -15.18 -2.46
N LEU A 36 -0.89 -14.21 -2.78
CA LEU A 36 0.13 -13.65 -1.88
C LEU A 36 0.32 -12.17 -2.14
N TYR A 37 0.68 -11.40 -1.11
CA TYR A 37 1.03 -9.99 -1.26
C TYR A 37 2.43 -9.72 -0.68
N LYS A 38 3.27 -9.01 -1.44
CA LYS A 38 4.65 -8.68 -1.07
C LYS A 38 4.87 -7.17 -1.04
N GLN A 39 5.45 -6.69 0.05
CA GLN A 39 5.95 -5.32 0.16
C GLN A 39 7.47 -5.32 0.24
N ILE A 40 8.12 -4.49 -0.57
CA ILE A 40 9.57 -4.35 -0.62
C ILE A 40 9.90 -2.87 -0.33
N PHE A 41 10.75 -2.64 0.66
CA PHE A 41 11.22 -1.31 1.03
C PHE A 41 12.68 -1.18 0.65
N LEU A 42 12.99 -0.27 -0.27
CA LEU A 42 14.34 -0.03 -0.79
C LEU A 42 14.81 1.38 -0.43
N PRO A 43 16.12 1.61 -0.25
CA PRO A 43 16.67 2.96 -0.08
C PRO A 43 16.23 3.88 -1.22
N SER A 44 16.02 5.16 -0.91
CA SER A 44 15.54 6.14 -1.88
C SER A 44 16.46 6.32 -3.08
N GLU A 45 17.75 6.06 -2.90
CA GLU A 45 18.76 6.10 -3.97
C GLU A 45 18.63 4.93 -4.94
N MET A 46 17.92 3.86 -4.57
CA MET A 46 17.74 2.64 -5.37
C MET A 46 16.39 2.57 -6.09
N VAL A 47 15.52 3.56 -5.92
CA VAL A 47 14.20 3.60 -6.55
C VAL A 47 14.07 4.79 -7.49
N VAL A 48 13.52 4.55 -8.68
CA VAL A 48 13.26 5.62 -9.67
C VAL A 48 12.02 6.45 -9.30
N SER A 49 11.08 5.85 -8.57
CA SER A 49 9.88 6.50 -8.06
C SER A 49 9.67 6.17 -6.58
N PRO A 50 9.01 7.04 -5.79
CA PRO A 50 8.73 6.79 -4.37
C PRO A 50 7.86 5.54 -4.13
N THR A 51 7.08 5.15 -5.14
CA THR A 51 6.27 3.93 -5.13
C THR A 51 6.20 3.35 -6.53
N SER A 52 6.34 2.04 -6.64
CA SER A 52 6.18 1.27 -7.87
C SER A 52 5.34 0.03 -7.60
N PHE A 53 4.47 -0.32 -8.54
CA PHE A 53 3.46 -1.37 -8.37
C PHE A 53 3.68 -2.45 -9.42
N GLY A 54 3.76 -3.70 -8.97
CA GLY A 54 3.67 -4.89 -9.81
C GLY A 54 2.46 -5.73 -9.39
N ALA A 55 2.20 -6.81 -10.13
CA ALA A 55 1.22 -7.81 -9.71
C ALA A 55 1.69 -8.47 -8.42
N SER A 56 0.82 -8.54 -7.41
CA SER A 56 1.11 -9.15 -6.10
C SER A 56 2.21 -8.45 -5.28
N THR A 57 2.87 -7.41 -5.83
CA THR A 57 4.08 -6.83 -5.25
C THR A 57 4.06 -5.31 -5.31
N CYS A 58 4.32 -4.65 -4.19
CA CYS A 58 4.52 -3.20 -4.12
C CYS A 58 5.95 -2.89 -3.64
N ILE A 59 6.61 -1.97 -4.35
CA ILE A 59 7.94 -1.47 -4.01
C ILE A 59 7.78 -0.03 -3.51
N PHE A 60 8.31 0.24 -2.34
CA PHE A 60 8.30 1.55 -1.69
C PHE A 60 9.71 2.03 -1.39
N SER A 61 9.91 3.34 -1.40
CA SER A 61 11.07 3.94 -0.74
C SER A 61 11.02 3.66 0.77
N ALA A 62 12.17 3.41 1.37
CA ALA A 62 12.35 3.23 2.81
C ALA A 62 12.06 4.52 3.61
N ASP A 63 11.90 5.68 2.96
CA ASP A 63 11.53 6.93 3.62
C ASP A 63 10.12 6.90 4.22
N ILE A 64 9.26 5.99 3.75
CA ILE A 64 7.94 5.81 4.35
C ILE A 64 7.99 5.00 5.65
N LEU A 65 9.13 4.36 5.97
CA LEU A 65 9.29 3.63 7.22
C LEU A 65 9.31 4.60 8.40
N ASN A 66 8.34 4.43 9.29
CA ASN A 66 8.00 5.41 10.30
C ASN A 66 8.36 4.89 11.70
N ASP A 67 8.84 5.81 12.54
CA ASP A 67 9.02 5.56 13.96
C ASP A 67 7.65 5.67 14.66
N GLU A 68 7.41 4.88 15.69
CA GLU A 68 6.13 4.83 16.42
C GLU A 68 5.75 6.20 17.02
N LYS A 69 6.74 7.07 17.21
CA LYS A 69 6.56 8.37 17.89
C LYS A 69 6.05 9.49 16.99
N VAL A 70 6.00 9.31 15.67
CA VAL A 70 5.66 10.38 14.71
C VAL A 70 4.29 10.11 14.07
N ILE A 71 3.23 10.55 14.75
CA ILE A 71 1.83 10.24 14.39
C ILE A 71 1.49 10.66 12.95
N ASP A 72 1.88 11.87 12.53
CA ASP A 72 1.56 12.36 11.18
C ASP A 72 2.21 11.50 10.08
N GLN A 73 3.44 11.04 10.31
CA GLN A 73 4.10 10.09 9.40
C GLN A 73 3.41 8.73 9.42
N ILE A 74 2.98 8.24 10.59
CA ILE A 74 2.25 6.98 10.70
C ILE A 74 0.98 7.03 9.85
N ILE A 75 0.16 8.08 10.01
CA ILE A 75 -1.09 8.22 9.26
C ILE A 75 -0.80 8.29 7.76
N GLY A 76 0.15 9.13 7.35
CA GLY A 76 0.54 9.26 5.94
C GLY A 76 1.03 7.95 5.32
N THR A 77 1.83 7.17 6.05
CA THR A 77 2.30 5.86 5.58
C THR A 77 1.18 4.84 5.50
N ARG A 78 0.28 4.80 6.50
CA ARG A 78 -0.87 3.88 6.48
C ARG A 78 -1.77 4.12 5.26
N ILE A 79 -2.05 5.39 4.94
CA ILE A 79 -2.80 5.77 3.74
C ILE A 79 -2.12 5.23 2.48
N LYS A 80 -0.80 5.46 2.32
CA LYS A 80 -0.04 5.01 1.14
C LYS A 80 -0.07 3.49 0.99
N LEU A 81 0.12 2.76 2.09
CA LEU A 81 0.15 1.30 2.09
C LEU A 81 -1.23 0.69 1.80
N ALA A 82 -2.29 1.25 2.40
CA ALA A 82 -3.64 0.79 2.12
C ALA A 82 -4.09 1.12 0.69
N TYR A 83 -3.72 2.29 0.17
CA TYR A 83 -3.94 2.64 -1.24
C TYR A 83 -3.24 1.65 -2.17
N ALA A 84 -1.98 1.33 -1.88
CA ALA A 84 -1.21 0.37 -2.65
C ALA A 84 -1.85 -1.03 -2.64
N LEU A 85 -2.42 -1.42 -1.51
CA LEU A 85 -3.12 -2.68 -1.35
C LEU A 85 -4.45 -2.69 -2.13
N ALA A 86 -5.26 -1.64 -2.04
CA ALA A 86 -6.50 -1.50 -2.82
C ALA A 86 -6.22 -1.64 -4.33
N ARG A 87 -5.15 -0.99 -4.80
CA ARG A 87 -4.71 -1.09 -6.19
C ARG A 87 -4.38 -2.52 -6.64
N GLN A 88 -4.06 -3.45 -5.75
CA GLN A 88 -3.85 -4.84 -6.14
C GLN A 88 -5.16 -5.57 -6.43
N TRP A 89 -6.22 -5.28 -5.66
CA TRP A 89 -7.56 -5.79 -5.95
C TRP A 89 -8.12 -5.22 -7.25
N PHE A 90 -7.98 -3.90 -7.45
CA PHE A 90 -8.57 -3.22 -8.61
C PHE A 90 -7.69 -3.23 -9.85
N GLY A 91 -6.36 -3.27 -9.69
CA GLY A 91 -5.39 -3.15 -10.78
C GLY A 91 -5.37 -4.34 -11.73
N ILE A 92 -5.93 -5.49 -11.35
CA ILE A 92 -6.15 -6.63 -12.26
C ILE A 92 -7.23 -6.31 -13.30
N TYR A 93 -8.20 -5.47 -12.95
CA TYR A 93 -9.36 -5.19 -13.79
C TYR A 93 -9.17 -3.99 -14.71
N THR A 94 -8.07 -3.25 -14.56
CA THR A 94 -7.85 -1.99 -15.27
C THR A 94 -6.47 -2.00 -15.89
N SER A 95 -6.37 -2.62 -17.07
CA SER A 95 -5.38 -2.19 -18.06
C SER A 95 -5.69 -0.72 -18.33
N ALA A 96 -4.85 0.20 -17.87
CA ALA A 96 -5.02 1.61 -18.19
C ALA A 96 -4.94 1.76 -19.71
N GLU A 97 -6.07 1.98 -20.39
CA GLU A 97 -6.05 2.49 -21.76
C GLU A 97 -5.49 3.91 -21.76
N GLU A 98 -5.67 4.67 -20.67
CA GLU A 98 -5.04 5.99 -20.49
C GLU A 98 -4.47 6.21 -19.06
N PRO A 99 -3.22 6.70 -18.92
CA PRO A 99 -2.55 6.87 -17.64
C PRO A 99 -3.08 8.04 -16.77
N ASN A 100 -4.12 8.75 -17.21
CA ASN A 100 -4.60 10.00 -16.58
C ASN A 100 -6.11 10.00 -16.25
N ASP A 101 -6.73 8.83 -16.17
CA ASP A 101 -8.14 8.71 -15.82
C ASP A 101 -8.33 9.07 -14.34
N GLY A 102 -8.60 10.35 -14.07
CA GLY A 102 -8.86 10.88 -12.72
C GLY A 102 -9.96 10.11 -11.96
N ASN A 103 -10.86 9.45 -12.68
CA ASN A 103 -11.91 8.59 -12.13
C ASN A 103 -11.37 7.42 -11.29
N TYR A 104 -10.20 6.85 -11.62
CA TYR A 104 -9.60 5.77 -10.80
C TYR A 104 -9.09 6.27 -9.46
N ILE A 105 -8.50 7.46 -9.44
CA ILE A 105 -8.06 8.11 -8.21
C ILE A 105 -9.26 8.41 -7.33
N TYR A 106 -10.35 8.96 -7.87
CA TYR A 106 -11.57 9.20 -7.09
C TYR A 106 -12.19 7.93 -6.51
N LEU A 107 -12.25 6.83 -7.28
CA LEU A 107 -12.78 5.55 -6.80
C LEU A 107 -11.94 4.97 -5.65
N LEU A 108 -10.61 5.01 -5.78
CA LEU A 108 -9.70 4.52 -4.75
C LEU A 108 -9.76 5.39 -3.48
N ASP A 109 -9.88 6.71 -3.63
CA ASP A 109 -9.97 7.67 -2.52
C ASP A 109 -11.32 7.57 -1.79
N HIS A 110 -12.43 7.38 -2.52
CA HIS A 110 -13.76 7.16 -1.93
C HIS A 110 -13.84 5.85 -1.15
N MET A 111 -13.23 4.78 -1.66
CA MET A 111 -13.21 3.49 -0.97
C MET A 111 -12.37 3.53 0.30
N TRP A 112 -11.22 4.23 0.27
CA TRP A 112 -10.44 4.49 1.48
C TRP A 112 -11.24 5.25 2.54
N TYR A 113 -11.95 6.32 2.16
CA TYR A 113 -12.78 7.09 3.08
C TYR A 113 -13.88 6.25 3.76
N TYR A 114 -14.47 5.29 3.03
CA TYR A 114 -15.46 4.37 3.57
C TYR A 114 -14.88 3.29 4.49
N LEU A 115 -13.65 2.83 4.23
CA LEU A 115 -13.00 1.74 4.97
C LEU A 115 -12.27 2.19 6.24
N CYS A 116 -11.97 3.49 6.36
CA CYS A 116 -11.27 4.07 7.51
C CYS A 116 -12.18 4.73 8.56
N ARG A 117 -13.47 4.39 8.54
CA ARG A 117 -14.45 4.90 9.51
C ARG A 117 -14.78 3.86 10.58
#